data_AF-A0A182M2W2-F1
#
_entry.id   AF-A0A182M2W2-F1
#
_cell.length_a   1.000
_cell.length_b   1.000
_cell.length_c   1.000
_cell.angle_alpha   90.00
_cell.angle_beta   90.00
_cell.angle_gamma   90.00
#
_symmetry.space_group_name_H-M   'P 1'
#
loop_
_entity.id
_entity.type
_entity.pdbx_description
1 polymer ?
#
loop_
_entity_poly.entity_id
_entity_poly.type
_entity_poly.pdbx_seq_one_letter_code
_entity_poly.pdbx_strand_id
1 'polypeptide(L)'
;MPSDVAGQVIVYSLLLFFMVVTVFFSYAIILHTEQAQMWRSIKERGAMRTMPNGTTNYWYYIVRAIAVMGKMLEVVYCNEKPIPVYYPNRIAFTNDSKSFSVRVTRFICTEAPYEVSELLYCKTVLRRNKPTFFNVSVHVPMVLNKLYFNVKTYYRLNDYQAFPIDILVEVCAYFRNPSEDIFSRHLMSIMFETVPQVLYYCPHGNTTYIISYWLEDKFFPKSMPAGDYRQDVWFRTEENKTIFSYRVFFSIRRMGIFRSLIEW
;
A
#
# COMPACT_ATOMS: atom_id res chain seq x y z
N MET A 1 58.88 -21.14 -8.23
CA MET A 1 57.86 -21.50 -7.22
C MET A 1 57.67 -20.30 -6.30
N PRO A 2 56.76 -19.36 -6.63
CA PRO A 2 56.43 -18.26 -5.74
C PRO A 2 55.31 -18.71 -4.81
N SER A 3 55.58 -18.68 -3.52
CA SER A 3 54.66 -19.02 -2.45
C SER A 3 53.39 -18.17 -2.51
N ASP A 4 52.23 -18.82 -2.51
CA ASP A 4 50.88 -18.25 -2.53
C ASP A 4 50.51 -17.58 -1.18
N VAL A 5 51.35 -16.61 -0.79
CA VAL A 5 51.26 -15.90 0.50
C VAL A 5 50.02 -15.01 0.52
N ALA A 6 49.62 -14.47 -0.63
CA ALA A 6 48.44 -13.60 -0.75
C ALA A 6 47.13 -14.38 -0.50
N GLY A 7 47.00 -15.59 -1.07
CA GLY A 7 45.83 -16.44 -0.84
C GLY A 7 45.70 -16.87 0.62
N GLN A 8 46.82 -17.22 1.27
CA GLN A 8 46.83 -17.57 2.69
C GLN A 8 46.43 -16.41 3.59
N VAL A 9 46.93 -15.19 3.33
CA VAL A 9 46.58 -14.00 4.15
C VAL A 9 45.09 -13.67 4.06
N ILE A 10 44.46 -13.82 2.89
CA ILE A 10 43.01 -13.60 2.73
C ILE A 10 42.22 -14.65 3.52
N VAL A 11 42.63 -15.93 3.44
CA VAL A 11 41.94 -17.01 4.17
C VAL A 11 42.06 -16.81 5.68
N TYR A 12 43.24 -16.46 6.21
CA TYR A 12 43.41 -16.17 7.64
C TYR A 12 42.62 -14.92 8.07
N SER A 13 42.54 -13.90 7.23
CA SER A 13 41.75 -12.69 7.53
C SER A 13 40.25 -12.98 7.59
N LEU A 14 39.74 -13.80 6.66
CA LEU A 14 38.33 -14.23 6.67
C LEU A 14 38.03 -15.12 7.88
N LEU A 15 38.91 -16.06 8.21
CA LEU A 15 38.75 -16.91 9.40
C LEU A 15 38.73 -16.08 10.69
N LEU A 16 39.61 -15.08 10.80
CA LEU A 16 39.64 -14.18 11.95
C LEU A 16 38.38 -13.32 12.03
N PHE A 17 37.89 -12.82 10.89
CA PHE A 17 36.62 -12.08 10.83
C PHE A 17 35.44 -12.95 11.30
N PHE A 18 35.31 -14.18 10.78
CA PHE A 18 34.24 -15.08 11.21
C PHE A 18 34.34 -15.45 12.69
N MET A 19 35.55 -15.67 13.22
CA MET A 19 35.76 -15.91 14.65
C MET A 19 35.33 -14.73 15.52
N VAL A 20 35.65 -13.49 15.13
CA VAL A 20 35.23 -12.30 15.88
C VAL A 20 33.71 -12.14 15.85
N VAL A 21 33.08 -12.37 14.68
CA VAL A 21 31.63 -12.26 14.52
C VAL A 21 30.89 -13.30 15.36
N THR A 22 31.34 -14.56 15.38
CA THR A 22 30.69 -15.61 16.19
C THR A 22 30.84 -15.35 17.69
N VAL A 23 32.00 -14.87 18.14
CA VAL A 23 32.20 -14.46 19.55
C VAL A 23 31.31 -13.28 19.93
N PHE A 24 31.17 -12.28 19.05
CA PHE A 24 30.28 -11.15 19.30
C PHE A 24 28.80 -11.58 19.39
N PHE A 25 28.32 -12.39 18.45
CA PHE A 25 26.93 -12.87 18.48
C PHE A 25 26.65 -13.78 19.67
N SER A 26 27.58 -14.66 20.05
CA SER A 26 27.41 -15.49 21.24
C SER A 26 27.36 -14.66 22.51
N TYR A 27 28.23 -13.64 22.65
CA TYR A 27 28.16 -12.70 23.78
C TYR A 27 26.84 -11.92 23.80
N ALA A 28 26.37 -11.40 22.65
CA ALA A 28 25.11 -10.68 22.55
C ALA A 28 23.90 -11.56 22.89
N ILE A 29 23.90 -12.83 22.45
CA ILE A 29 22.86 -13.81 22.80
C ILE A 29 22.89 -14.10 24.30
N ILE A 30 24.07 -14.35 24.89
CA ILE A 30 24.22 -14.59 26.33
C ILE A 30 23.67 -13.39 27.12
N LEU A 31 24.09 -12.17 26.78
CA LEU A 31 23.62 -10.95 27.44
C LEU A 31 22.09 -10.80 27.35
N HIS A 32 21.51 -11.06 26.17
CA HIS A 32 20.07 -10.99 25.96
C HIS A 32 19.32 -12.09 26.75
N THR A 33 19.89 -13.29 26.85
CA THR A 33 19.30 -14.38 27.64
C THR A 33 19.35 -14.08 29.14
N GLU A 34 20.46 -13.53 29.65
CA GLU A 34 20.60 -13.13 31.05
C GLU A 34 19.64 -11.99 31.41
N GLN A 35 19.52 -10.98 30.54
CA GLN A 35 18.53 -9.91 30.71
C GLN A 35 17.10 -10.45 30.70
N ALA A 36 16.77 -11.38 29.80
CA ALA A 36 15.44 -12.00 29.73
C ALA A 36 15.13 -12.87 30.96
N GLN A 37 16.12 -13.61 31.46
CA GLN A 37 15.98 -14.40 32.70
C GLN A 37 15.80 -13.51 33.92
N MET A 38 16.57 -12.42 34.02
CA MET A 38 16.42 -11.43 35.08
C MET A 38 15.00 -10.83 35.07
N TRP A 39 14.50 -10.46 33.89
CA TRP A 39 13.13 -9.96 33.72
C TRP A 39 12.05 -10.98 34.09
N ARG A 40 12.22 -12.26 33.74
CA ARG A 40 11.29 -13.33 34.16
C ARG A 40 11.28 -13.49 35.67
N SER A 41 12.45 -13.51 36.32
CA SER A 41 12.56 -13.61 37.77
C SER A 41 11.92 -12.42 38.49
N ILE A 42 12.07 -11.21 37.95
CA ILE A 42 11.43 -9.99 38.47
C ILE A 42 9.91 -10.08 38.34
N LYS A 43 9.41 -10.58 37.20
CA LYS A 43 7.97 -10.73 36.94
C LYS A 43 7.33 -11.80 37.83
N GLU A 44 8.00 -12.93 38.03
CA GLU A 44 7.54 -14.01 38.92
C GLU A 44 7.50 -13.56 40.38
N ARG A 45 8.55 -12.88 40.86
CA ARG A 45 8.59 -12.30 42.22
C ARG A 45 7.53 -11.21 42.43
N GLY A 46 7.11 -10.52 41.37
CA GLY A 46 6.06 -9.50 41.40
C GLY A 46 4.65 -10.01 41.12
N ALA A 47 4.45 -11.32 40.89
CA ALA A 47 3.14 -11.87 40.51
C ALA A 47 2.23 -12.17 41.72
N MET A 48 2.79 -12.41 42.90
CA MET A 48 2.05 -12.78 44.11
C MET A 48 1.87 -11.61 45.07
N ARG A 49 0.65 -11.43 45.58
CA ARG A 49 0.27 -10.32 46.47
C ARG A 49 0.87 -10.43 47.88
N THR A 50 1.14 -11.65 48.31
CA THR A 50 1.69 -11.97 49.64
C THR A 50 2.91 -12.87 49.49
N MET A 51 3.88 -12.69 50.38
CA MET A 51 5.03 -13.58 50.47
C MET A 51 4.63 -14.91 51.14
N PRO A 52 5.43 -16.00 51.00
CA PRO A 52 5.13 -17.30 51.62
C PRO A 52 5.00 -17.25 53.16
N ASN A 53 5.56 -16.22 53.80
CA ASN A 53 5.48 -15.95 55.23
C ASN A 53 4.21 -15.15 55.64
N GLY A 54 3.28 -14.90 54.72
CA GLY A 54 2.03 -14.17 54.98
C GLY A 54 2.14 -12.64 54.97
N THR A 55 3.34 -12.09 54.82
CA THR A 55 3.54 -10.62 54.76
C THR A 55 3.23 -10.04 53.38
N THR A 56 2.98 -8.73 53.31
CA THR A 56 2.64 -8.04 52.05
C THR A 56 3.84 -7.97 51.12
N ASN A 57 3.66 -8.36 49.85
CA ASN A 57 4.69 -8.22 48.83
C ASN A 57 4.61 -6.83 48.17
N TYR A 58 5.40 -5.88 48.67
CA TYR A 58 5.45 -4.52 48.10
C TYR A 58 5.85 -4.48 46.62
N TRP A 59 6.63 -5.47 46.16
CA TRP A 59 7.08 -5.57 44.78
C TRP A 59 5.91 -5.80 43.79
N TYR A 60 4.88 -6.54 44.21
CA TYR A 60 3.65 -6.74 43.43
C TYR A 60 2.99 -5.39 43.07
N TYR A 61 2.92 -4.46 44.03
CA TYR A 61 2.30 -3.15 43.82
C TYR A 61 3.14 -2.26 42.90
N ILE A 62 4.47 -2.31 43.02
CA ILE A 62 5.39 -1.56 42.14
C ILE A 62 5.27 -2.06 40.70
N VAL A 63 5.35 -3.38 40.48
CA VAL A 63 5.23 -3.97 39.14
C VAL A 63 3.85 -3.68 38.53
N ARG A 64 2.78 -3.75 39.32
CA ARG A 64 1.43 -3.41 38.87
C ARG A 64 1.28 -1.93 38.52
N ALA A 65 1.88 -1.02 39.31
CA ALA A 65 1.87 0.41 39.02
C ALA A 65 2.65 0.74 37.74
N ILE A 66 3.82 0.12 37.52
CA ILE A 66 4.58 0.27 36.28
C ILE A 66 3.80 -0.27 35.08
N ALA A 67 3.11 -1.41 35.22
CA ALA A 67 2.27 -1.96 34.15
C ALA A 67 1.06 -1.06 33.83
N VAL A 68 0.44 -0.44 34.84
CA VAL A 68 -0.66 0.52 34.66
C VAL A 68 -0.15 1.80 34.00
N MET A 69 1.00 2.32 34.42
CA MET A 69 1.65 3.49 33.80
C MET A 69 2.06 3.21 32.35
N GLY A 70 2.58 2.02 32.05
CA GLY A 70 2.90 1.61 30.68
C GLY A 70 1.66 1.54 29.78
N LYS A 71 0.56 0.98 30.28
CA LYS A 71 -0.73 1.00 29.57
C LYS A 71 -1.29 2.41 29.41
N MET A 72 -1.12 3.28 30.41
CA MET A 72 -1.57 4.68 30.34
C MET A 72 -0.75 5.47 29.30
N LEU A 73 0.55 5.17 29.17
CA LEU A 73 1.41 5.71 28.11
C LEU A 73 1.03 5.19 26.71
N GLU A 74 0.59 3.93 26.57
CA GLU A 74 0.01 3.43 25.30
C GLU A 74 -1.31 4.16 24.96
N VAL A 75 -2.16 4.45 25.95
CA VAL A 75 -3.45 5.16 25.73
C VAL A 75 -3.25 6.62 25.32
N VAL A 76 -2.16 7.27 25.73
CA VAL A 76 -1.85 8.66 25.31
C VAL A 76 -1.32 8.72 23.87
N TYR A 77 -0.88 7.60 23.30
CA TYR A 77 -0.41 7.49 21.92
C TYR A 77 -1.44 6.76 21.03
N CYS A 78 -2.71 7.13 21.10
CA CYS A 78 -3.74 6.67 20.14
C CYS A 78 -3.52 7.31 18.75
N ASN A 79 -2.48 6.90 18.04
CA ASN A 79 -2.59 6.78 16.59
C ASN A 79 -3.37 5.48 16.34
N GLU A 80 -4.70 5.55 16.45
CA GLU A 80 -5.57 4.44 16.04
C GLU A 80 -5.18 4.04 14.62
N LYS A 81 -4.71 2.80 14.46
CA LYS A 81 -4.34 2.31 13.13
C LYS A 81 -5.61 2.25 12.29
N PRO A 82 -5.59 2.79 11.05
CA PRO A 82 -6.77 2.79 10.20
C PRO A 82 -7.29 1.36 9.98
N ILE A 83 -8.60 1.18 10.14
CA ILE A 83 -9.27 -0.12 9.99
C ILE A 83 -9.39 -0.42 8.49
N PRO A 84 -8.76 -1.49 7.97
CA PRO A 84 -8.81 -1.82 6.55
C PRO A 84 -10.26 -2.15 6.14
N VAL A 85 -10.62 -1.77 4.91
CA VAL A 85 -11.97 -2.04 4.39
C VAL A 85 -12.14 -3.52 4.10
N TYR A 86 -13.23 -4.10 4.59
CA TYR A 86 -13.61 -5.47 4.23
C TYR A 86 -14.54 -5.45 3.02
N TYR A 87 -14.08 -6.05 1.90
CA TYR A 87 -14.87 -6.14 0.66
C TYR A 87 -14.96 -7.60 0.19
N PRO A 88 -16.07 -8.31 0.48
CA PRO A 88 -16.19 -9.74 0.18
C PRO A 88 -16.43 -10.01 -1.32
N ASN A 89 -17.18 -9.14 -2.01
CA ASN A 89 -17.61 -9.34 -3.41
C ASN A 89 -16.57 -8.84 -4.43
N ARG A 90 -15.29 -9.13 -4.22
CA ARG A 90 -14.19 -8.73 -5.12
C ARG A 90 -14.21 -9.49 -6.44
N ILE A 91 -13.85 -8.80 -7.53
CA ILE A 91 -13.53 -9.47 -8.79
C ILE A 91 -12.13 -10.07 -8.65
N ALA A 92 -12.03 -11.38 -8.82
CA ALA A 92 -10.74 -12.07 -8.84
C ALA A 92 -10.06 -11.85 -10.20
N PHE A 93 -8.86 -11.27 -10.18
CA PHE A 93 -8.04 -11.12 -11.38
C PHE A 93 -7.10 -12.32 -11.51
N THR A 94 -7.30 -13.13 -12.54
CA THR A 94 -6.39 -14.23 -12.87
C THR A 94 -5.22 -13.74 -13.71
N ASN A 95 -4.06 -14.38 -13.56
CA ASN A 95 -2.86 -14.12 -14.35
C ASN A 95 -2.89 -14.80 -15.73
N ASP A 96 -4.07 -15.18 -16.21
CA ASP A 96 -4.22 -15.84 -17.51
C ASP A 96 -3.82 -14.87 -18.64
N SER A 97 -3.16 -15.41 -19.66
CA SER A 97 -2.81 -14.64 -20.86
C SER A 97 -4.08 -14.05 -21.48
N LYS A 98 -4.14 -12.71 -21.58
CA LYS A 98 -5.23 -12.02 -22.25
C LYS A 98 -5.04 -12.08 -23.77
N SER A 99 -6.15 -12.00 -24.50
CA SER A 99 -6.17 -11.90 -25.97
C SER A 99 -5.79 -10.52 -26.51
N PHE A 100 -5.39 -9.60 -25.63
CA PHE A 100 -4.99 -8.24 -25.94
C PHE A 100 -3.86 -7.80 -25.01
N SER A 101 -3.17 -6.75 -25.41
CA SER A 101 -2.18 -6.04 -24.60
C SER A 101 -2.60 -4.61 -24.37
N VAL A 102 -2.29 -4.08 -23.18
CA VAL A 102 -2.51 -2.68 -22.84
C VAL A 102 -1.17 -1.97 -22.78
N ARG A 103 -1.09 -0.85 -23.49
CA ARG A 103 0.10 -0.01 -23.49
C ARG A 103 -0.27 1.41 -23.09
N VAL A 104 0.20 1.84 -21.92
CA VAL A 104 0.13 3.25 -21.54
C VAL A 104 1.09 4.04 -22.40
N THR A 105 0.59 5.09 -23.04
CA THR A 105 1.37 5.99 -23.89
C THR A 105 1.77 7.24 -23.12
N ARG A 106 0.88 7.73 -22.25
CA ARG A 106 1.10 8.96 -21.48
C ARG A 106 0.30 8.94 -20.19
N PHE A 107 0.88 9.46 -19.12
CA PHE A 107 0.20 9.71 -17.87
C PHE A 107 0.64 11.07 -17.35
N ILE A 108 -0.34 11.89 -16.95
CA ILE A 108 -0.13 13.29 -16.61
C ILE A 108 -0.94 13.58 -15.35
N CYS A 109 -0.30 14.06 -14.30
CA CYS A 109 -1.02 14.70 -13.20
C CYS A 109 -1.50 16.08 -13.69
N THR A 110 -2.80 16.32 -13.57
CA THR A 110 -3.47 17.51 -14.08
C THR A 110 -3.89 18.43 -12.93
N GLU A 111 -4.24 19.68 -13.25
CA GLU A 111 -4.80 20.67 -12.30
C GLU A 111 -3.89 21.01 -11.10
N ALA A 112 -2.62 20.64 -11.12
CA ALA A 112 -1.65 21.09 -10.13
C ALA A 112 -1.23 22.56 -10.42
N PRO A 113 -1.05 23.41 -9.39
CA PRO A 113 -1.17 23.13 -7.96
C PRO A 113 -2.63 23.00 -7.48
N TYR A 114 -2.86 22.13 -6.50
CA TYR A 114 -4.19 21.90 -5.91
C TYR A 114 -4.45 22.86 -4.74
N GLU A 115 -5.71 23.27 -4.55
CA GLU A 115 -6.07 24.21 -3.48
C GLU A 115 -6.02 23.59 -2.08
N VAL A 116 -6.30 22.29 -1.98
CA VAL A 116 -6.55 21.58 -0.70
C VAL A 116 -5.52 20.49 -0.39
N SER A 117 -4.52 20.33 -1.24
CA SER A 117 -3.50 19.29 -1.16
C SER A 117 -2.23 19.73 -1.88
N GLU A 118 -1.14 19.04 -1.62
CA GLU A 118 0.15 19.32 -2.25
C GLU A 118 0.64 18.08 -3.01
N LEU A 119 0.93 18.27 -4.30
CA LEU A 119 1.54 17.24 -5.13
C LEU A 119 3.05 17.25 -4.93
N LEU A 120 3.57 16.31 -4.13
CA LEU A 120 5.00 16.22 -3.85
C LEU A 120 5.77 15.69 -5.06
N TYR A 121 5.27 14.61 -5.68
CA TYR A 121 5.80 14.13 -6.95
C TYR A 121 4.78 13.32 -7.73
N CYS A 122 4.91 13.36 -9.05
CA CYS A 122 4.16 12.57 -10.01
C CYS A 122 5.11 11.99 -11.04
N LYS A 123 5.55 10.75 -10.82
CA LYS A 123 6.54 10.09 -11.68
C LYS A 123 5.93 8.86 -12.33
N THR A 124 6.17 8.72 -13.63
CA THR A 124 5.74 7.55 -14.38
C THR A 124 6.92 6.95 -15.13
N VAL A 125 7.05 5.63 -15.06
CA VAL A 125 8.11 4.90 -15.74
C VAL A 125 7.48 4.01 -16.79
N LEU A 126 7.55 4.47 -18.03
CA LEU A 126 7.16 3.70 -19.20
C LEU A 126 8.27 2.70 -19.53
N ARG A 127 7.97 1.40 -19.44
CA ARG A 127 8.92 0.33 -19.74
C ARG A 127 8.47 -0.42 -20.98
N ARG A 128 9.41 -0.74 -21.88
CA ARG A 128 9.07 -1.56 -23.06
C ARG A 128 8.65 -2.95 -22.62
N ASN A 129 7.52 -3.43 -23.15
CA ASN A 129 6.97 -4.77 -22.91
C ASN A 129 6.83 -5.15 -21.43
N LYS A 130 6.67 -4.14 -20.55
CA LYS A 130 6.42 -4.34 -19.13
C LYS A 130 5.30 -3.40 -18.69
N PRO A 131 4.55 -3.76 -17.64
CA PRO A 131 3.56 -2.88 -17.04
C PRO A 131 4.14 -1.50 -16.70
N THR A 132 3.34 -0.47 -16.93
CA THR A 132 3.72 0.90 -16.59
C THR A 132 3.72 1.07 -15.09
N PHE A 133 4.76 1.73 -14.57
CA PHE A 133 4.85 2.07 -13.16
C PHE A 133 4.31 3.47 -12.92
N PHE A 134 3.43 3.58 -11.94
CA PHE A 134 2.99 4.85 -11.40
C PHE A 134 3.57 5.02 -10.01
N ASN A 135 4.19 6.17 -9.75
CA ASN A 135 4.67 6.54 -8.42
C ASN A 135 4.26 7.99 -8.14
N VAL A 136 3.28 8.16 -7.27
CA VAL A 136 2.67 9.44 -6.96
C VAL A 136 2.66 9.64 -5.45
N SER A 137 2.97 10.85 -5.02
CA SER A 137 2.83 11.25 -3.63
C SER A 137 2.05 12.55 -3.51
N VAL A 138 0.99 12.51 -2.70
CA VAL A 138 0.11 13.65 -2.43
C VAL A 138 0.01 13.84 -0.93
N HIS A 139 0.31 15.05 -0.46
CA HIS A 139 0.08 15.43 0.93
C HIS A 139 -1.31 16.05 1.06
N VAL A 140 -2.12 15.50 1.97
CA VAL A 140 -3.48 15.98 2.25
C VAL A 140 -3.53 16.42 3.71
N PRO A 141 -3.43 17.73 4.00
CA PRO A 141 -3.32 18.23 5.37
C PRO A 141 -4.66 18.18 6.14
N MET A 142 -5.79 18.22 5.43
CA MET A 142 -7.11 18.21 6.04
C MET A 142 -7.67 16.80 6.23
N VAL A 143 -8.60 16.65 7.17
CA VAL A 143 -9.35 15.40 7.38
C VAL A 143 -10.58 15.38 6.47
N LEU A 144 -10.80 14.28 5.77
CA LEU A 144 -11.83 14.07 4.76
C LEU A 144 -12.82 13.00 5.22
N ASN A 145 -14.02 13.43 5.59
CA ASN A 145 -15.13 12.53 5.95
C ASN A 145 -15.95 12.06 4.75
N LYS A 146 -15.87 12.81 3.64
CA LYS A 146 -16.48 12.51 2.35
C LYS A 146 -15.44 12.74 1.27
N LEU A 147 -15.33 11.80 0.36
CA LEU A 147 -14.37 11.84 -0.74
C LEU A 147 -15.07 11.38 -2.00
N TYR A 148 -15.02 12.17 -3.05
CA TYR A 148 -15.62 11.83 -4.33
C TYR A 148 -14.54 11.35 -5.29
N PHE A 149 -14.81 10.22 -5.93
CA PHE A 149 -13.99 9.65 -6.97
C PHE A 149 -14.75 9.67 -8.28
N ASN A 150 -14.17 10.32 -9.29
CA ASN A 150 -14.77 10.50 -10.60
C ASN A 150 -13.84 9.97 -11.68
N VAL A 151 -14.36 9.15 -12.58
CA VAL A 151 -13.64 8.58 -13.72
C VAL A 151 -14.45 8.77 -14.98
N LYS A 152 -13.87 9.45 -15.96
CA LYS A 152 -14.44 9.58 -17.31
C LYS A 152 -13.53 8.95 -18.34
N THR A 153 -14.08 8.05 -19.12
CA THR A 153 -13.35 7.38 -20.19
C THR A 153 -13.75 7.93 -21.55
N TYR A 154 -12.77 8.07 -22.43
CA TYR A 154 -12.93 8.55 -23.80
C TYR A 154 -12.25 7.58 -24.75
N TYR A 155 -12.89 7.32 -25.88
CA TYR A 155 -12.37 6.50 -26.97
C TYR A 155 -11.98 7.39 -28.14
N ARG A 156 -10.83 7.11 -28.75
CA ARG A 156 -10.33 7.85 -29.90
C ARG A 156 -10.85 7.22 -31.19
N LEU A 157 -11.72 7.96 -31.88
CA LEU A 157 -12.02 7.75 -33.29
C LEU A 157 -11.11 8.69 -34.10
N ASN A 158 -11.65 9.79 -34.61
CA ASN A 158 -10.85 10.91 -35.12
C ASN A 158 -10.34 11.76 -33.93
N ASP A 159 -11.28 12.13 -33.06
CA ASP A 159 -11.06 12.81 -31.80
C ASP A 159 -11.48 11.93 -30.61
N TYR A 160 -11.14 12.37 -29.39
CA TYR A 160 -11.57 11.71 -28.16
C TYR A 160 -13.06 11.98 -27.89
N GLN A 161 -13.89 10.96 -28.06
CA GLN A 161 -15.32 10.98 -27.77
C GLN A 161 -15.63 10.24 -26.47
N ALA A 162 -16.71 10.61 -25.80
CA ALA A 162 -17.11 9.96 -24.55
C ALA A 162 -17.37 8.46 -24.79
N PHE A 163 -16.73 7.63 -23.98
CA PHE A 163 -16.98 6.20 -23.90
C PHE A 163 -17.94 5.94 -22.74
N PRO A 164 -18.83 4.93 -22.78
CA PRO A 164 -19.85 4.69 -21.75
C PRO A 164 -19.28 4.10 -20.45
N ILE A 165 -18.25 4.75 -19.90
CA ILE A 165 -17.68 4.53 -18.58
C ILE A 165 -17.49 5.92 -17.97
N ASP A 166 -18.52 6.38 -17.25
CA ASP A 166 -18.55 7.60 -16.44
C ASP A 166 -18.98 7.18 -15.03
N ILE A 167 -18.02 7.16 -14.11
CA ILE A 167 -18.19 6.65 -12.73
C ILE A 167 -18.03 7.84 -11.79
N LEU A 168 -19.04 8.08 -10.96
CA LEU A 168 -18.98 9.05 -9.87
C LEU A 168 -19.44 8.38 -8.58
N VAL A 169 -18.54 8.23 -7.62
CA VAL A 169 -18.78 7.50 -6.37
C VAL A 169 -18.29 8.31 -5.19
N GLU A 170 -19.09 8.37 -4.13
CA GLU A 170 -18.64 8.83 -2.81
C GLU A 170 -17.96 7.65 -2.10
N VAL A 171 -16.65 7.72 -1.95
CA VAL A 171 -15.77 6.63 -1.51
C VAL A 171 -16.13 6.16 -0.09
N CYS A 172 -16.43 7.08 0.83
CA CYS A 172 -16.72 6.71 2.22
C CYS A 172 -18.06 5.97 2.33
N ALA A 173 -19.10 6.42 1.62
CA ALA A 173 -20.37 5.70 1.51
C ALA A 173 -20.19 4.35 0.83
N TYR A 174 -19.38 4.27 -0.24
CA TYR A 174 -19.12 3.00 -0.92
C TYR A 174 -18.43 2.00 0.01
N PHE A 175 -17.47 2.42 0.83
CA PHE A 175 -16.85 1.50 1.79
C PHE A 175 -17.83 0.98 2.84
N ARG A 176 -18.76 1.83 3.31
CA ARG A 176 -19.80 1.40 4.25
C ARG A 176 -20.82 0.46 3.59
N ASN A 177 -21.29 0.83 2.41
CA ASN A 177 -22.32 0.13 1.64
C ASN A 177 -21.89 0.08 0.16
N PRO A 178 -21.16 -0.97 -0.24
CA PRO A 178 -20.67 -1.10 -1.61
C PRO A 178 -21.82 -1.19 -2.62
N SER A 179 -21.67 -0.52 -3.76
CA SER A 179 -22.62 -0.62 -4.87
C SER A 179 -22.43 -1.93 -5.65
N GLU A 180 -23.55 -2.48 -6.14
CA GLU A 180 -23.60 -3.61 -7.07
C GLU A 180 -23.25 -3.22 -8.53
N ASP A 181 -23.08 -1.92 -8.81
CA ASP A 181 -22.65 -1.45 -10.13
C ASP A 181 -21.34 -2.12 -10.56
N ILE A 182 -21.36 -2.74 -11.74
CA ILE A 182 -20.27 -3.58 -12.25
C ILE A 182 -19.00 -2.74 -12.44
N PHE A 183 -19.12 -1.51 -12.95
CA PHE A 183 -17.98 -0.65 -13.22
C PHE A 183 -17.32 -0.17 -11.93
N SER A 184 -18.11 0.27 -10.96
CA SER A 184 -17.64 0.69 -9.64
C SER A 184 -16.98 -0.47 -8.88
N ARG A 185 -17.60 -1.67 -8.90
CA ARG A 185 -17.04 -2.89 -8.30
C ARG A 185 -15.73 -3.32 -8.95
N HIS A 186 -15.64 -3.25 -10.27
CA HIS A 186 -14.42 -3.57 -11.01
C HIS A 186 -13.29 -2.62 -10.65
N LEU A 187 -13.57 -1.32 -10.66
CA LEU A 187 -12.61 -0.28 -10.32
C LEU A 187 -12.13 -0.40 -8.87
N MET A 188 -13.05 -0.66 -7.93
CA MET A 188 -12.66 -0.84 -6.54
C MET A 188 -11.84 -2.12 -6.33
N SER A 189 -12.16 -3.20 -7.04
CA SER A 189 -11.36 -4.44 -7.00
C SER A 189 -9.93 -4.19 -7.47
N ILE A 190 -9.73 -3.36 -8.51
CA ILE A 190 -8.37 -2.94 -8.95
C ILE A 190 -7.66 -2.19 -7.83
N MET A 191 -8.33 -1.25 -7.16
CA MET A 191 -7.73 -0.50 -6.04
C MET A 191 -7.29 -1.44 -4.91
N PHE A 192 -8.09 -2.46 -4.57
CA PHE A 192 -7.74 -3.46 -3.55
C PHE A 192 -6.51 -4.28 -3.89
N GLU A 193 -6.31 -4.60 -5.17
CA GLU A 193 -5.13 -5.33 -5.62
C GLU A 193 -3.88 -4.43 -5.75
N THR A 194 -4.07 -3.16 -6.10
CA THR A 194 -2.95 -2.28 -6.47
C THR A 194 -2.47 -1.38 -5.34
N VAL A 195 -3.38 -0.91 -4.48
CA VAL A 195 -3.10 0.08 -3.43
C VAL A 195 -3.85 -0.23 -2.13
N PRO A 196 -3.77 -1.45 -1.58
CA PRO A 196 -4.53 -1.83 -0.38
C PRO A 196 -4.21 -0.95 0.84
N GLN A 197 -3.02 -0.35 0.90
CA GLN A 197 -2.58 0.49 2.01
C GLN A 197 -3.39 1.78 2.19
N VAL A 198 -4.09 2.25 1.14
CA VAL A 198 -4.93 3.46 1.22
C VAL A 198 -6.41 3.13 1.42
N LEU A 199 -6.77 1.85 1.50
CA LEU A 199 -8.15 1.37 1.59
C LEU A 199 -8.52 1.02 3.02
N TYR A 200 -8.87 2.06 3.76
CA TYR A 200 -9.38 1.96 5.12
C TYR A 200 -10.67 2.78 5.25
N TYR A 201 -11.49 2.44 6.23
CA TYR A 201 -12.72 3.18 6.49
C TYR A 201 -12.40 4.64 6.84
N CYS A 202 -13.17 5.57 6.28
CA CYS A 202 -13.03 7.00 6.55
C CYS A 202 -13.10 7.30 8.06
N PRO A 203 -12.41 8.34 8.54
CA PRO A 203 -11.91 9.49 7.78
C PRO A 203 -10.55 9.30 7.09
N HIS A 204 -10.40 9.88 5.90
CA HIS A 204 -9.12 10.00 5.20
C HIS A 204 -8.45 11.35 5.50
N GLY A 205 -7.21 11.56 5.04
CA GLY A 205 -6.49 12.82 5.16
C GLY A 205 -5.58 12.91 6.39
N ASN A 206 -5.14 14.13 6.69
CA ASN A 206 -4.09 14.46 7.67
C ASN A 206 -2.83 13.57 7.51
N THR A 207 -2.46 13.28 6.26
CA THR A 207 -1.38 12.35 5.95
C THR A 207 -0.85 12.55 4.53
N THR A 208 0.27 11.92 4.24
CA THR A 208 0.85 11.85 2.91
C THR A 208 0.57 10.47 2.31
N TYR A 209 -0.16 10.47 1.20
CA TYR A 209 -0.45 9.26 0.44
C TYR A 209 0.66 8.99 -0.55
N ILE A 210 1.29 7.82 -0.43
CA ILE A 210 2.28 7.32 -1.38
C ILE A 210 1.67 6.15 -2.12
N ILE A 211 1.47 6.34 -3.42
CA ILE A 211 0.82 5.39 -4.31
C ILE A 211 1.83 4.91 -5.34
N SER A 212 2.18 3.63 -5.26
CA SER A 212 3.05 2.95 -6.21
C SER A 212 2.37 1.68 -6.74
N TYR A 213 2.04 1.64 -8.03
CA TYR A 213 1.43 0.45 -8.62
C TYR A 213 1.79 0.24 -10.09
N TRP A 214 1.59 -0.99 -10.54
CA TRP A 214 1.80 -1.43 -11.90
C TRP A 214 0.45 -1.58 -12.60
N LEU A 215 0.24 -0.93 -13.74
CA LEU A 215 -0.97 -1.16 -14.53
C LEU A 215 -0.74 -2.32 -15.48
N GLU A 216 -1.30 -3.46 -15.10
CA GLU A 216 -1.23 -4.73 -15.81
C GLU A 216 -2.48 -4.98 -16.65
N ASP A 217 -2.33 -5.76 -17.73
CA ASP A 217 -3.42 -6.13 -18.65
C ASP A 217 -4.54 -6.90 -17.95
N LYS A 218 -4.23 -7.59 -16.83
CA LYS A 218 -5.21 -8.39 -16.07
C LYS A 218 -6.36 -7.58 -15.50
N PHE A 219 -6.14 -6.29 -15.25
CA PHE A 219 -7.14 -5.37 -14.70
C PHE A 219 -8.18 -4.91 -15.72
N PHE A 220 -8.01 -5.23 -17.00
CA PHE A 220 -8.96 -4.84 -18.04
C PHE A 220 -9.91 -5.99 -18.39
N PRO A 221 -11.22 -5.71 -18.57
CA PRO A 221 -12.19 -6.74 -18.93
C PRO A 221 -11.92 -7.25 -20.36
N LYS A 222 -12.24 -8.53 -20.62
CA LYS A 222 -12.06 -9.15 -21.94
C LYS A 222 -12.88 -8.48 -23.05
N SER A 223 -14.00 -7.85 -22.68
CA SER A 223 -14.89 -7.13 -23.59
C SER A 223 -14.35 -5.78 -24.04
N MET A 224 -13.18 -5.33 -23.55
CA MET A 224 -12.69 -4.01 -23.90
C MET A 224 -12.27 -3.93 -25.38
N PRO A 225 -12.83 -3.00 -26.17
CA PRO A 225 -12.49 -2.88 -27.57
C PRO A 225 -11.01 -2.51 -27.81
N ALA A 226 -10.49 -2.90 -28.97
CA ALA A 226 -9.19 -2.43 -29.41
C ALA A 226 -9.28 -0.96 -29.85
N GLY A 227 -8.26 -0.18 -29.54
CA GLY A 227 -8.17 1.24 -29.91
C GLY A 227 -7.39 2.06 -28.90
N ASP A 228 -7.44 3.39 -29.06
CA ASP A 228 -6.75 4.32 -28.17
C ASP A 228 -7.77 4.99 -27.23
N TYR A 229 -7.44 5.03 -25.95
CA TYR A 229 -8.30 5.53 -24.88
C TYR A 229 -7.61 6.66 -24.13
N ARG A 230 -8.44 7.54 -23.56
CA ARG A 230 -8.06 8.53 -22.56
C ARG A 230 -8.99 8.36 -21.38
N GLN A 231 -8.45 8.29 -20.18
CA GLN A 231 -9.23 8.28 -18.96
C GLN A 231 -8.80 9.46 -18.09
N ASP A 232 -9.78 10.25 -17.68
CA ASP A 232 -9.61 11.39 -16.81
C ASP A 232 -10.16 11.01 -15.43
N VAL A 233 -9.34 11.18 -14.39
CA VAL A 233 -9.62 10.72 -13.03
C VAL A 233 -9.46 11.87 -12.05
N TRP A 234 -10.45 12.06 -11.18
CA TRP A 234 -10.44 13.08 -10.14
C TRP A 234 -10.78 12.49 -8.77
N PHE A 235 -10.05 12.95 -7.76
CA PHE A 235 -10.39 12.84 -6.35
C PHE A 235 -10.77 14.23 -5.85
N ARG A 236 -11.99 14.39 -5.33
CA ARG A 236 -12.55 15.68 -4.94
C ARG A 236 -13.15 15.66 -3.54
N THR A 237 -13.13 16.82 -2.90
CA THR A 237 -13.86 17.05 -1.64
C THR A 237 -15.37 17.18 -1.90
N GLU A 238 -16.15 17.23 -0.81
CA GLU A 238 -17.58 17.58 -0.88
C GLU A 238 -17.85 18.95 -1.50
N GLU A 239 -16.93 19.90 -1.35
CA GLU A 239 -16.98 21.23 -1.97
C GLU A 239 -16.50 21.23 -3.44
N ASN A 240 -16.33 20.04 -4.05
CA ASN A 240 -15.85 19.87 -5.42
C ASN A 240 -14.44 20.45 -5.68
N LYS A 241 -13.62 20.59 -4.63
CA LYS A 241 -12.21 20.97 -4.76
C LYS A 241 -11.36 19.75 -5.10
N THR A 242 -10.48 19.87 -6.10
CA THR A 242 -9.60 18.77 -6.51
C THR A 242 -8.50 18.53 -5.48
N ILE A 243 -8.43 17.30 -4.95
CA ILE A 243 -7.35 16.81 -4.09
C ILE A 243 -6.25 16.20 -4.95
N PHE A 244 -6.63 15.49 -6.01
CA PHE A 244 -5.70 14.89 -6.94
C PHE A 244 -6.43 14.62 -8.25
N SER A 245 -5.80 14.93 -9.38
CA SER A 245 -6.34 14.53 -10.68
C SER A 245 -5.23 14.10 -11.63
N TYR A 246 -5.56 13.12 -12.46
CA TYR A 246 -4.65 12.67 -13.50
C TYR A 246 -5.41 12.25 -14.74
N ARG A 247 -4.68 12.29 -15.85
CA ARG A 247 -5.12 11.83 -17.15
C ARG A 247 -4.17 10.76 -17.65
N VAL A 248 -4.72 9.60 -17.98
CA VAL A 248 -3.99 8.47 -18.55
C VAL A 248 -4.45 8.20 -19.97
N PHE A 249 -3.47 7.99 -20.85
CA PHE A 249 -3.67 7.62 -22.24
C PHE A 249 -3.09 6.22 -22.44
N PHE A 250 -3.89 5.32 -22.99
CA PHE A 250 -3.48 3.95 -23.21
C PHE A 250 -4.10 3.39 -24.48
N SER A 251 -3.41 2.43 -25.10
CA SER A 251 -3.88 1.74 -26.29
C SER A 251 -4.10 0.26 -25.98
N ILE A 252 -5.20 -0.28 -26.47
CA ILE A 252 -5.52 -1.70 -26.40
C ILE A 252 -5.32 -2.31 -27.78
N ARG A 253 -4.44 -3.30 -27.86
CA ARG A 253 -4.09 -3.98 -29.11
C ARG A 253 -4.40 -5.47 -28.96
N ARG A 254 -5.29 -6.01 -29.80
CA ARG A 254 -5.58 -7.45 -29.85
C ARG A 254 -4.33 -8.20 -30.32
N MET A 255 -4.01 -9.29 -29.64
CA MET A 255 -2.96 -10.23 -30.02
C MET A 255 -3.58 -11.32 -30.89
N GLY A 256 -3.66 -11.07 -32.20
CA GLY A 256 -4.18 -12.05 -33.16
C GLY A 256 -4.36 -11.49 -34.58
N ILE A 257 -4.00 -12.31 -35.57
CA ILE A 257 -4.31 -12.10 -36.99
C ILE A 257 -5.73 -12.62 -37.21
N PHE A 258 -6.69 -11.73 -37.47
CA PHE A 258 -8.09 -12.04 -37.80
C PHE A 258 -8.88 -12.89 -36.77
N ARG A 259 -9.57 -12.22 -35.84
CA ARG A 259 -10.99 -12.50 -35.50
C ARG A 259 -11.60 -11.21 -34.96
N SER A 260 -12.55 -10.71 -35.75
CA SER A 260 -13.11 -9.37 -35.71
C SER A 260 -13.83 -9.05 -34.41
N LEU A 261 -14.14 -7.77 -34.25
CA LEU A 261 -15.22 -7.25 -33.41
C LEU A 261 -16.42 -8.20 -33.40
N ILE A 262 -17.05 -8.38 -32.23
CA ILE A 262 -18.16 -9.29 -31.91
C ILE A 262 -17.70 -10.68 -31.40
N GLU A 263 -17.27 -10.73 -30.15
CA GLU A 263 -17.61 -11.85 -29.27
C GLU A 263 -18.14 -11.21 -27.99
N TRP A 264 -19.46 -11.28 -27.81
CA TRP A 264 -20.18 -10.90 -26.60
C TRP A 264 -20.14 -12.08 -25.62
#